data_AF-A0AAV8UVU5-F1
#
_entry.id   AF-A0AAV8UVU5-F1
#
_cell.length_a   1.000
_cell.length_b   1.000
_cell.length_c   1.000
_cell.angle_alpha   90.00
_cell.angle_beta   90.00
_cell.angle_gamma   90.00
#
_symmetry.space_group_name_H-M   'P 1'
#
loop_
_entity.id
_entity.type
_entity.pdbx_description
1 polymer ?
#
loop_
_entity_poly.entity_id
_entity_poly.type
_entity_poly.pdbx_seq_one_letter_code
_entity_poly.pdbx_strand_id
1 'polypeptide(L)'
;MRNPGKMDERISRLVGLMKRTDGRDKSFRIVQYSSMLLVCALEKGGTASSLVGSMKLAMSTTRKSLRLVKMVENFKELFLVVFRGKNKGVKLMNRLLGVLAVAAEILYFYYDHLVWLHRISVRALPKPEAVRVESMSSYMWLSNATFEFLRQLHLLSETIRTQRRDRLAVSNGGSADDEKRALFEFDKKNSTAMRKQVVAVVKQGSDVVTATCESNLLWFLTERQTRTIEGISGLLASVIGFYGVWLDVKI
;
A
#
# COMPACT_ATOMS: atom_id res chain seq x y z
N MET A 1 -21.91 13.53 27.26
CA MET A 1 -22.71 14.05 26.12
C MET A 1 -21.83 14.14 24.88
N ARG A 2 -22.15 13.40 23.80
CA ARG A 2 -21.41 13.46 22.52
C ARG A 2 -21.79 14.77 21.82
N ASN A 3 -20.80 15.62 21.52
CA ASN A 3 -21.02 16.89 20.83
C ASN A 3 -21.53 16.61 19.39
N PRO A 4 -22.78 16.99 19.03
CA PRO A 4 -23.40 16.64 17.75
C PRO A 4 -22.60 17.15 16.54
N GLY A 5 -22.00 18.34 16.62
CA GLY A 5 -21.17 18.87 15.53
C GLY A 5 -19.92 18.03 15.20
N LYS A 6 -19.36 17.31 16.19
CA LYS A 6 -18.24 16.37 15.95
C LYS A 6 -18.69 15.08 15.28
N MET A 7 -19.97 14.70 15.41
CA MET A 7 -20.53 13.52 14.76
C MET A 7 -20.77 13.80 13.28
N ASP A 8 -21.33 14.97 12.95
CA ASP A 8 -21.56 15.42 11.58
C ASP A 8 -20.24 15.57 10.81
N GLU A 9 -19.20 16.10 11.48
CA GLU A 9 -17.84 16.19 10.92
C GLU A 9 -17.26 14.80 10.57
N ARG A 10 -17.41 13.82 11.48
CA ARG A 10 -16.90 12.45 11.26
C ARG A 10 -17.65 11.73 10.15
N ILE A 11 -18.97 11.89 10.10
CA ILE A 11 -19.80 11.32 9.04
C ILE A 11 -19.43 11.96 7.70
N SER A 12 -19.24 13.27 7.66
CA SER A 12 -18.82 13.99 6.45
C SER A 12 -17.44 13.53 5.95
N ARG A 13 -16.46 13.33 6.84
CA ARG A 13 -15.16 12.72 6.45
C ARG A 13 -15.32 11.31 5.91
N LEU A 14 -16.15 10.49 6.56
CA LEU A 14 -16.39 9.12 6.11
C LEU A 14 -17.02 9.10 4.71
N VAL A 15 -18.00 9.96 4.46
CA VAL A 15 -18.60 10.12 3.12
C VAL A 15 -17.54 10.60 2.12
N GLY A 16 -16.72 11.58 2.48
CA GLY A 16 -15.62 12.08 1.65
C GLY A 16 -14.60 10.99 1.30
N LEU A 17 -14.26 10.13 2.27
CA LEU A 17 -13.40 8.97 2.07
C LEU A 17 -14.01 7.97 1.08
N MET A 18 -15.28 7.61 1.28
CA MET A 18 -15.97 6.62 0.44
C MET A 18 -16.26 7.13 -0.98
N LYS A 19 -16.30 8.44 -1.19
CA LYS A 19 -16.36 9.04 -2.54
C LYS A 19 -15.06 8.81 -3.32
N ARG A 20 -13.91 8.66 -2.66
CA ARG A 20 -12.63 8.40 -3.33
C ARG A 20 -12.52 6.91 -3.68
N THR A 21 -12.14 6.61 -4.92
CA THR A 21 -11.90 5.22 -5.36
C THR A 21 -10.85 4.51 -4.51
N ASP A 22 -9.76 5.19 -4.15
CA ASP A 22 -8.73 4.63 -3.26
C ASP A 22 -9.26 4.32 -1.85
N GLY A 23 -10.23 5.10 -1.34
CA GLY A 23 -10.88 4.85 -0.06
C GLY A 23 -11.73 3.57 -0.09
N ARG A 24 -12.51 3.40 -1.16
CA ARG A 24 -13.30 2.17 -1.39
C ARG A 24 -12.41 0.94 -1.57
N ASP A 25 -11.37 1.04 -2.38
CA ASP A 25 -10.43 -0.06 -2.63
C ASP A 25 -9.78 -0.58 -1.34
N LYS A 26 -9.31 0.35 -0.49
CA LYS A 26 -8.70 0.01 0.81
C LYS A 26 -9.72 -0.57 1.79
N SER A 27 -10.95 -0.09 1.78
CA SER A 27 -12.04 -0.66 2.59
C SER A 27 -12.30 -2.12 2.22
N PHE A 28 -12.43 -2.40 0.92
CA PHE A 28 -12.60 -3.79 0.45
C PHE A 28 -11.38 -4.65 0.73
N ARG A 29 -10.16 -4.07 0.72
CA ARG A 29 -8.93 -4.79 1.09
C ARG A 29 -8.92 -5.18 2.57
N ILE A 30 -9.37 -4.31 3.46
CA ILE A 30 -9.54 -4.61 4.90
C ILE A 30 -10.50 -5.79 5.05
N VAL A 31 -11.69 -5.71 4.45
CA VAL A 31 -12.69 -6.77 4.53
C VAL A 31 -12.14 -8.09 3.99
N GLN A 32 -11.45 -8.08 2.84
CA GLN A 32 -10.85 -9.27 2.24
C GLN A 32 -9.87 -9.97 3.18
N TYR A 33 -8.91 -9.26 3.78
CA TYR A 33 -7.93 -9.88 4.66
C TYR A 33 -8.51 -10.24 6.03
N SER A 34 -9.50 -9.49 6.54
CA SER A 34 -10.26 -9.91 7.71
C SER A 34 -11.01 -11.22 7.45
N SER A 35 -11.70 -11.35 6.32
CA SER A 35 -12.36 -12.59 5.90
C SER A 35 -11.36 -13.74 5.78
N MET A 36 -10.16 -13.48 5.27
CA MET A 36 -9.10 -14.49 5.17
C MET A 36 -8.64 -15.01 6.53
N LEU A 37 -8.46 -14.13 7.52
CA LEU A 37 -8.11 -14.53 8.89
C LEU A 37 -9.24 -15.32 9.54
N LEU A 38 -10.50 -14.92 9.31
CA LEU A 38 -11.67 -15.67 9.77
C LEU A 38 -11.72 -17.09 9.17
N VAL A 39 -11.44 -17.25 7.87
CA VAL A 39 -11.35 -18.58 7.24
C VAL A 39 -10.26 -19.46 7.89
N CYS A 40 -9.15 -18.88 8.32
CA CYS A 40 -8.09 -19.61 9.03
C CYS A 40 -8.46 -20.02 10.47
N ALA A 41 -9.41 -19.30 11.08
CA ALA A 41 -9.92 -19.56 12.44
C ALA A 41 -11.09 -20.54 12.44
N LEU A 42 -11.89 -20.56 11.36
CA LEU A 42 -13.03 -21.47 11.20
C LEU A 42 -12.60 -22.90 10.85
N GLU A 43 -13.47 -23.86 11.17
CA GLU A 43 -13.28 -25.26 10.80
C GLU A 43 -13.28 -25.45 9.28
N LYS A 44 -12.35 -26.28 8.80
CA LYS A 44 -12.24 -26.59 7.36
C LYS A 44 -13.50 -27.34 6.91
N GLY A 45 -14.12 -26.85 5.84
CA GLY A 45 -15.29 -27.50 5.23
C GLY A 45 -16.65 -27.12 5.84
N GLY A 46 -16.68 -26.32 6.90
CA GLY A 46 -17.94 -25.80 7.45
C GLY A 46 -18.59 -24.75 6.53
N THR A 47 -19.93 -24.67 6.58
CA THR A 47 -20.72 -23.69 5.81
C THR A 47 -20.24 -22.26 6.03
N ALA A 48 -19.90 -21.89 7.27
CA ALA A 48 -19.36 -20.58 7.61
C ALA A 48 -18.02 -20.29 6.89
N SER A 49 -17.12 -21.28 6.80
CA SER A 49 -15.83 -21.14 6.12
C SER A 49 -16.02 -20.88 4.62
N SER A 50 -16.97 -21.59 3.99
CA SER A 50 -17.33 -21.39 2.58
C SER A 50 -17.93 -20.00 2.31
N LEU A 51 -18.85 -19.53 3.16
CA LEU A 51 -19.47 -18.21 3.04
C LEU A 51 -18.43 -17.10 3.17
N VAL A 52 -17.56 -17.16 4.18
CA VAL A 52 -16.50 -16.17 4.39
C VAL A 52 -15.45 -16.24 3.27
N GLY A 53 -15.15 -17.44 2.75
CA GLY A 53 -14.29 -17.61 1.58
C GLY A 53 -14.87 -16.94 0.32
N SER A 54 -16.18 -17.07 0.12
CA SER A 54 -16.89 -16.41 -0.98
C SER A 54 -16.87 -14.88 -0.82
N MET A 55 -17.01 -14.37 0.40
CA MET A 55 -16.87 -12.95 0.72
C MET A 55 -15.45 -12.44 0.40
N LYS A 56 -14.40 -13.17 0.78
CA LYS A 56 -13.01 -12.85 0.40
C LYS A 56 -12.89 -12.71 -1.12
N LEU A 57 -13.41 -13.69 -1.86
CA LEU A 57 -13.34 -13.72 -3.32
C LEU A 57 -14.10 -12.53 -3.95
N ALA A 58 -15.30 -12.23 -3.48
CA ALA A 58 -16.11 -11.12 -3.94
C ALA A 58 -15.41 -9.77 -3.72
N MET A 59 -14.82 -9.56 -2.54
CA MET A 59 -14.05 -8.35 -2.24
C MET A 59 -12.81 -8.24 -3.12
N SER A 60 -12.09 -9.34 -3.35
CA SER A 60 -10.94 -9.38 -4.26
C SER A 60 -11.34 -8.96 -5.67
N THR A 61 -12.39 -9.57 -6.24
CA THR A 61 -12.87 -9.26 -7.59
C THR A 61 -13.36 -7.83 -7.73
N THR A 62 -14.04 -7.29 -6.72
CA THR A 62 -14.50 -5.89 -6.70
C THR A 62 -13.32 -4.91 -6.69
N ARG A 63 -12.25 -5.21 -5.95
CA ARG A 63 -11.04 -4.37 -5.95
C ARG A 63 -10.38 -4.31 -7.33
N LYS A 64 -10.34 -5.42 -8.07
CA LYS A 64 -9.77 -5.45 -9.43
C LYS A 64 -10.54 -4.50 -10.36
N SER A 65 -11.87 -4.47 -10.28
CA SER A 65 -12.67 -3.56 -11.12
C SER A 65 -12.47 -2.07 -10.76
N LEU A 66 -12.25 -1.74 -9.49
CA LEU A 66 -11.95 -0.36 -9.09
C LEU A 66 -10.62 0.18 -9.64
N ARG A 67 -9.72 -0.70 -10.10
CA ARG A 67 -8.38 -0.34 -10.56
C ARG A 67 -8.21 -0.35 -12.08
N LEU A 68 -9.29 -0.53 -12.85
CA LEU A 68 -9.26 -0.50 -14.33
C LEU A 68 -8.54 0.74 -14.88
N VAL A 69 -8.72 1.90 -14.25
CA VAL A 69 -8.11 3.16 -14.68
C VAL A 69 -6.68 3.34 -14.15
N LYS A 70 -6.26 2.61 -13.11
CA LYS A 70 -4.93 2.75 -12.48
C LYS A 70 -3.79 2.50 -13.46
N MET A 71 -3.97 1.54 -14.37
CA MET A 71 -2.98 1.28 -15.43
C MET A 71 -2.73 2.55 -16.27
N VAL A 72 -3.78 3.28 -16.64
CA VAL A 72 -3.68 4.53 -17.42
C VAL A 72 -3.05 5.66 -16.61
N GLU A 73 -3.39 5.76 -15.32
CA GLU A 73 -2.73 6.70 -14.39
C GLU A 73 -1.22 6.44 -14.33
N ASN A 74 -0.82 5.17 -14.24
CA ASN A 74 0.58 4.76 -14.17
C ASN A 74 1.35 5.02 -15.47
N PHE A 75 0.73 4.78 -16.63
CA PHE A 75 1.33 5.17 -17.91
C PHE A 75 1.57 6.68 -17.99
N LYS A 76 0.60 7.49 -17.56
CA LYS A 76 0.77 8.95 -17.48
C LYS A 76 1.91 9.31 -16.52
N GLU A 77 1.99 8.71 -15.35
CA GLU A 77 3.06 8.97 -14.39
C GLU A 77 4.43 8.62 -14.98
N LEU A 78 4.59 7.42 -15.55
CA LEU A 78 5.81 6.99 -16.20
C LEU A 78 6.23 7.96 -17.30
N PHE A 79 5.27 8.38 -18.14
CA PHE A 79 5.52 9.36 -19.20
C PHE A 79 6.03 10.70 -18.64
N LEU A 80 5.40 11.21 -17.57
CA LEU A 80 5.80 12.46 -16.93
C LEU A 80 7.21 12.38 -16.30
N VAL A 81 7.55 11.24 -15.70
CA VAL A 81 8.85 11.04 -15.04
C VAL A 81 9.97 10.88 -16.08
N VAL A 82 9.76 10.05 -17.10
CA VAL A 82 10.77 9.70 -18.10
C VAL A 82 10.95 10.82 -19.13
N PHE A 83 9.86 11.29 -19.74
CA PHE A 83 9.96 12.21 -20.88
C PHE A 83 9.89 13.69 -20.48
N ARG A 84 9.09 14.03 -19.45
CA ARG A 84 8.94 15.43 -19.00
C ARG A 84 9.86 15.83 -17.86
N GLY A 85 10.64 14.89 -17.32
CA GLY A 85 11.62 15.18 -16.27
C GLY A 85 10.99 15.76 -14.99
N LYS A 86 9.74 15.41 -14.66
CA LYS A 86 9.00 15.92 -13.49
C LYS A 86 9.75 15.72 -12.15
N ASN A 87 10.78 14.87 -12.14
CA ASN A 87 11.62 14.55 -10.99
C ASN A 87 13.10 14.96 -11.15
N LYS A 88 13.44 15.94 -12.00
CA LYS A 88 14.85 16.36 -12.25
C LYS A 88 15.65 16.69 -10.97
N GLY A 89 15.01 17.18 -9.91
CA GLY A 89 15.63 17.45 -8.60
C GLY A 89 15.67 16.26 -7.62
N VAL A 90 15.05 15.12 -7.96
CA VAL A 90 15.09 13.90 -7.14
C VAL A 90 16.37 13.14 -7.44
N LYS A 91 17.04 12.61 -6.40
CA LYS A 91 18.25 11.80 -6.56
C LYS A 91 18.02 10.63 -7.50
N LEU A 92 19.03 10.33 -8.32
CA LEU A 92 18.95 9.34 -9.39
C LEU A 92 18.41 7.98 -8.90
N MET A 93 18.92 7.48 -7.77
CA MET A 93 18.50 6.19 -7.20
C MET A 93 16.99 6.15 -6.90
N ASN A 94 16.45 7.18 -6.24
CA ASN A 94 15.02 7.26 -5.92
C ASN A 94 14.15 7.38 -7.19
N ARG A 95 14.67 8.06 -8.23
CA ARG A 95 14.01 8.14 -9.53
C ARG A 95 13.97 6.79 -10.23
N LEU A 96 15.08 6.06 -10.26
CA LEU A 96 15.17 4.73 -10.89
C LEU A 96 14.25 3.73 -10.19
N LEU A 97 14.29 3.67 -8.86
CA LEU A 97 13.39 2.80 -8.08
C LEU A 97 11.92 3.14 -8.31
N GLY A 98 11.57 4.43 -8.41
CA GLY A 98 10.21 4.86 -8.74
C GLY A 98 9.77 4.42 -10.14
N VAL A 99 10.64 4.55 -11.15
CA VAL A 99 10.35 4.08 -12.52
C VAL A 99 10.14 2.56 -12.56
N LEU A 100 11.00 1.80 -11.88
CA LEU A 100 10.89 0.34 -11.80
C LEU A 100 9.61 -0.10 -11.07
N ALA A 101 9.26 0.56 -9.97
CA ALA A 101 8.00 0.31 -9.25
C ALA A 101 6.78 0.54 -10.16
N VAL A 102 6.69 1.71 -10.81
CA VAL A 102 5.58 2.05 -11.70
C VAL A 102 5.51 1.08 -12.89
N ALA A 103 6.64 0.70 -13.49
CA ALA A 103 6.67 -0.27 -14.58
C ALA A 103 6.17 -1.66 -14.14
N ALA A 104 6.61 -2.13 -12.97
CA ALA A 104 6.11 -3.39 -12.39
C ALA A 104 4.62 -3.31 -12.05
N GLU A 105 4.13 -2.15 -11.59
CA GLU A 105 2.71 -1.94 -11.29
C GLU A 105 1.83 -1.94 -12.54
N ILE A 106 2.32 -1.38 -13.66
CA ILE A 106 1.64 -1.47 -14.96
C ILE A 106 1.49 -2.94 -15.38
N LEU A 107 2.57 -3.72 -15.31
CA LEU A 107 2.54 -5.14 -15.64
C LEU A 107 1.63 -5.92 -14.70
N TYR A 108 1.68 -5.63 -13.40
CA TYR A 108 0.75 -6.19 -12.42
C TYR A 108 -0.70 -5.94 -12.84
N PHE A 109 -1.09 -4.70 -13.09
CA PHE A 109 -2.46 -4.40 -13.50
C PHE A 109 -2.85 -5.07 -14.80
N TYR A 110 -1.95 -5.13 -15.79
CA TYR A 110 -2.21 -5.85 -17.03
C TYR A 110 -2.62 -7.31 -16.78
N TYR A 111 -1.85 -8.07 -16.01
CA TYR A 111 -2.19 -9.45 -15.67
C TYR A 111 -3.40 -9.54 -14.72
N ASP A 112 -3.53 -8.62 -13.76
CA ASP A 112 -4.65 -8.59 -12.81
C ASP A 112 -5.99 -8.38 -13.54
N HIS A 113 -6.02 -7.58 -14.60
CA HIS A 113 -7.18 -7.39 -15.47
C HIS A 113 -7.52 -8.65 -16.28
N LEU A 114 -6.52 -9.40 -16.75
CA LEU A 114 -6.76 -10.68 -17.40
C LEU A 114 -7.37 -11.70 -16.42
N VAL A 115 -6.88 -11.76 -15.18
CA VAL A 115 -7.49 -12.57 -14.11
C VAL A 115 -8.93 -12.12 -13.85
N TRP A 116 -9.17 -10.81 -13.79
CA TRP A 116 -10.52 -10.27 -13.57
C TRP A 116 -11.48 -10.66 -14.69
N LEU A 117 -11.09 -10.48 -15.96
CA LEU A 117 -11.88 -10.87 -17.14
C LEU A 117 -12.21 -12.37 -17.15
N HIS A 118 -11.25 -13.20 -16.69
CA HIS A 118 -11.48 -14.62 -16.51
C HIS A 118 -12.52 -14.93 -15.43
N ARG A 119 -12.42 -14.27 -14.27
CA ARG A 119 -13.33 -14.48 -13.14
C ARG A 119 -14.78 -14.06 -13.42
N ILE A 120 -14.99 -13.06 -14.27
CA ILE A 120 -16.33 -12.62 -14.67
C ILE A 120 -16.83 -13.31 -15.95
N SER A 121 -16.13 -14.35 -16.42
CA SER A 121 -16.48 -15.16 -17.60
C SER A 121 -16.58 -14.38 -18.93
N VAL A 122 -16.06 -13.14 -18.99
CA VAL A 122 -15.94 -12.37 -20.24
C VAL A 122 -14.87 -12.99 -21.14
N ARG A 123 -13.82 -13.57 -20.56
CA ARG A 123 -12.82 -14.36 -21.29
C ARG A 123 -12.49 -15.64 -20.53
N ALA A 124 -13.02 -16.77 -20.97
CA ALA A 124 -12.64 -18.07 -20.42
C ALA A 124 -11.20 -18.41 -20.87
N LEU A 125 -10.25 -18.34 -19.94
CA LEU A 125 -8.91 -18.87 -20.13
C LEU A 125 -8.91 -20.37 -19.81
N PRO A 126 -8.20 -21.21 -20.58
CA PRO A 126 -7.90 -22.57 -20.18
C PRO A 126 -7.25 -22.59 -18.79
N LYS A 127 -7.56 -23.61 -17.97
CA LYS A 127 -7.00 -23.77 -16.61
C LYS A 127 -5.47 -23.49 -16.52
N PRO A 128 -4.60 -24.08 -17.38
CA PRO A 128 -3.17 -23.82 -17.28
C PRO A 128 -2.77 -22.37 -17.57
N GLU A 129 -3.49 -21.69 -18.46
CA GLU A 129 -3.25 -20.27 -18.76
C GLU A 129 -3.73 -19.37 -17.62
N ALA A 130 -4.89 -19.65 -17.04
CA ALA A 130 -5.42 -18.92 -15.90
C ALA A 130 -4.44 -18.93 -14.71
N VAL A 131 -3.89 -20.12 -14.39
CA VAL A 131 -2.88 -20.28 -13.32
C VAL A 131 -1.61 -19.50 -13.64
N ARG A 132 -1.15 -19.52 -14.90
CA ARG A 132 0.05 -18.78 -15.32
C ARG A 132 -0.14 -17.26 -15.21
N VAL A 133 -1.29 -16.76 -15.66
CA VAL A 133 -1.64 -15.34 -15.61
C VAL A 133 -1.78 -14.86 -14.16
N GLU A 134 -2.41 -15.66 -13.29
CA GLU A 134 -2.49 -15.36 -11.85
C GLU A 134 -1.12 -15.34 -11.19
N SER A 135 -0.26 -16.33 -11.48
CA SER A 135 1.13 -16.37 -10.97
C SER A 135 1.93 -15.15 -11.43
N MET A 136 1.82 -14.77 -12.71
CA MET A 136 2.52 -13.61 -13.26
C MET A 136 2.03 -12.31 -12.62
N SER A 137 0.72 -12.18 -12.37
CA SER A 137 0.16 -11.07 -11.61
C SER A 137 0.80 -10.98 -10.22
N SER A 138 0.89 -12.09 -9.48
CA SER A 138 1.52 -12.13 -8.15
C SER A 138 3.00 -11.73 -8.18
N TYR A 139 3.78 -12.24 -9.15
CA TYR A 139 5.20 -11.91 -9.28
C TYR A 139 5.42 -10.43 -9.63
N MET A 140 4.59 -9.85 -10.49
CA MET A 140 4.67 -8.42 -10.82
C MET A 140 4.26 -7.55 -9.63
N TRP A 141 3.27 -7.99 -8.84
CA TRP A 141 2.91 -7.30 -7.61
C TRP A 141 4.06 -7.33 -6.58
N LEU A 142 4.70 -8.48 -6.40
CA LEU A 142 5.87 -8.61 -5.54
C LEU A 142 7.04 -7.73 -6.00
N SER A 143 7.28 -7.66 -7.32
CA SER A 143 8.32 -6.79 -7.90
C SER A 143 8.04 -5.33 -7.60
N ASN A 144 6.79 -4.87 -7.81
CA ASN A 144 6.36 -3.52 -7.45
C ASN A 144 6.55 -3.23 -5.95
N ALA A 145 6.04 -4.12 -5.08
CA ALA A 145 6.15 -3.98 -3.64
C ALA A 145 7.62 -3.88 -3.18
N THR A 146 8.50 -4.67 -3.80
CA THR A 146 9.94 -4.67 -3.52
C THR A 146 10.60 -3.36 -3.90
N PHE A 147 10.40 -2.88 -5.14
CA PHE A 147 10.99 -1.62 -5.58
C PHE A 147 10.49 -0.44 -4.75
N GLU A 148 9.20 -0.42 -4.44
CA GLU A 148 8.60 0.61 -3.63
C GLU A 148 9.09 0.57 -2.18
N PHE A 149 9.30 -0.62 -1.59
CA PHE A 149 9.93 -0.76 -0.28
C PHE A 149 11.36 -0.24 -0.26
N LEU A 150 12.19 -0.64 -1.25
CA LEU A 150 13.56 -0.13 -1.40
C LEU A 150 13.58 1.40 -1.56
N ARG A 151 12.61 1.94 -2.30
CA ARG A 151 12.44 3.39 -2.48
C ARG A 151 12.16 4.09 -1.16
N GLN A 152 11.28 3.56 -0.33
CA GLN A 152 10.97 4.11 0.99
C GLN A 152 12.15 4.01 1.96
N LEU A 153 12.91 2.91 1.93
CA LEU A 153 14.14 2.77 2.73
C LEU A 153 15.18 3.81 2.34
N HIS A 154 15.35 4.06 1.03
CA HIS A 154 16.25 5.09 0.55
C HIS A 154 15.82 6.49 1.00
N LEU A 155 14.53 6.83 0.88
CA LEU A 155 13.99 8.11 1.36
C LEU A 155 14.15 8.28 2.89
N LEU A 156 13.94 7.21 3.66
CA LEU A 156 14.16 7.21 5.11
C LEU A 156 15.62 7.49 5.45
N SER A 157 16.55 6.80 4.79
CA SER A 157 17.99 7.01 4.96
C SER A 157 18.40 8.46 4.63
N GLU A 158 17.88 9.02 3.54
CA GLU A 158 18.13 10.41 3.16
C GLU A 158 17.58 11.41 4.16
N THR A 159 16.41 11.13 4.71
CA THR A 159 15.78 11.99 5.70
C THR A 159 16.59 11.96 6.99
N ILE A 160 16.97 10.79 7.50
CA ILE A 160 17.86 10.67 8.66
C ILE A 160 19.16 11.45 8.46
N ARG A 161 19.79 11.34 7.27
CA ARG A 161 21.03 12.06 6.97
C ARG A 161 20.84 13.58 6.94
N THR A 162 19.77 14.05 6.28
CA THR A 162 19.44 15.47 6.20
C THR A 162 19.14 16.04 7.59
N GLN A 163 18.36 15.31 8.40
CA GLN A 163 18.04 15.73 9.77
C GLN A 163 19.27 15.81 10.66
N ARG A 164 20.21 14.85 10.55
CA ARG A 164 21.48 14.93 11.28
C ARG A 164 22.29 16.16 10.88
N ARG A 165 22.40 16.44 9.57
CA ARG A 165 23.13 17.59 9.05
C ARG A 165 22.50 18.91 9.50
N ASP A 166 21.19 19.03 9.38
CA ASP A 166 20.47 20.26 9.72
C ASP A 166 20.47 20.49 11.24
N ARG A 167 20.43 19.42 12.05
CA ARG A 167 20.59 19.51 13.51
C ARG A 167 21.96 20.04 13.90
N LEU A 168 23.03 19.58 13.24
CA LEU A 168 24.39 20.09 13.45
C LEU A 168 24.51 21.57 13.05
N ALA A 169 23.84 21.98 11.96
CA ALA A 169 23.82 23.37 11.54
C ALA A 169 23.09 24.29 12.54
N VAL A 170 21.98 23.81 13.13
CA VAL A 170 21.24 24.55 14.18
C VAL A 170 22.04 24.65 15.48
N SER A 171 22.78 23.59 15.84
CA SER A 171 23.60 23.58 17.07
C SER A 171 24.80 24.53 17.02
N ASN A 172 25.27 24.91 15.83
CA ASN A 172 26.42 25.81 15.67
C ASN A 172 26.06 27.31 15.67
N GLY A 173 24.83 27.70 16.04
CA GLY A 173 24.37 29.08 15.93
C GLY A 173 23.74 29.64 17.22
N GLY A 174 24.29 30.74 17.73
CA GLY A 174 23.63 31.61 18.71
C GLY A 174 23.99 31.39 20.18
N SER A 175 23.23 32.04 21.06
CA SER A 175 23.29 31.85 22.53
C SER A 175 22.72 30.49 22.93
N ALA A 176 23.19 29.91 24.04
CA ALA A 176 22.78 28.58 24.50
C ALA A 176 21.27 28.42 24.72
N ASP A 177 20.55 29.50 25.06
CA ASP A 177 19.09 29.48 25.23
C ASP A 177 18.33 29.55 23.91
N ASP A 178 18.87 30.26 22.91
CA ASP A 178 18.29 30.33 21.56
C ASP A 178 18.51 29.01 20.81
N GLU A 179 19.69 28.40 20.97
CA GLU A 179 20.02 27.09 20.41
C GLU A 179 19.04 26.01 20.92
N LYS A 180 18.78 25.98 22.24
CA LYS A 180 17.83 25.03 22.84
C LYS A 180 16.41 25.20 22.29
N ARG A 181 15.94 26.43 22.12
CA ARG A 181 14.62 26.72 21.54
C ARG A 181 14.54 26.29 20.07
N ALA A 182 15.55 26.63 19.28
CA ALA A 182 15.62 26.26 17.87
C ALA A 182 15.69 24.73 17.67
N LEU A 183 16.47 24.02 18.49
CA LEU A 183 16.54 22.56 18.48
C LEU A 183 15.20 21.91 18.85
N PHE A 184 14.49 22.45 19.84
CA PHE A 184 13.18 21.93 20.24
C PHE A 184 12.13 22.08 19.13
N GLU A 185 12.07 23.23 18.47
CA GLU A 185 11.15 23.44 17.33
C GLU A 185 11.52 22.57 16.14
N PHE A 186 12.82 22.46 15.84
CA PHE A 186 13.35 21.57 14.82
C PHE A 186 12.94 20.11 15.05
N ASP A 187 13.18 19.58 16.26
CA ASP A 187 12.86 18.20 16.62
C ASP A 187 11.35 17.94 16.56
N LYS A 188 10.52 18.89 16.99
CA LYS A 188 9.05 18.77 16.90
C LYS A 188 8.58 18.66 15.45
N LYS A 189 9.08 19.52 14.56
CA LYS A 189 8.74 19.50 13.13
C LYS A 189 9.24 18.23 12.45
N ASN A 190 10.49 17.84 12.72
CA ASN A 190 11.12 16.66 12.12
C ASN A 190 10.54 15.34 12.60
N SER A 191 10.09 15.26 13.86
CA SER A 191 9.47 14.05 14.41
C SER A 191 8.23 13.65 13.60
N THR A 192 7.45 14.61 13.13
CA THR A 192 6.27 14.33 12.30
C THR A 192 6.64 13.79 10.92
N ALA A 193 7.65 14.38 10.27
CA ALA A 193 8.15 13.90 8.98
C ALA A 193 8.73 12.48 9.09
N MET A 194 9.52 12.21 10.13
CA MET A 194 10.06 10.87 10.41
C MET A 194 8.98 9.84 10.65
N ARG A 195 7.99 10.16 11.49
CA ARG A 195 6.86 9.26 11.76
C ARG A 195 6.14 8.87 10.47
N LYS A 196 5.90 9.82 9.57
CA LYS A 196 5.27 9.55 8.26
C LYS A 196 6.10 8.58 7.42
N GLN A 197 7.42 8.77 7.36
CA GLN A 197 8.28 7.88 6.57
C GLN A 197 8.43 6.49 7.19
N VAL A 198 8.55 6.39 8.52
CA VAL A 198 8.59 5.10 9.21
C VAL A 198 7.29 4.32 8.96
N VAL A 199 6.13 4.98 9.07
CA VAL A 199 4.83 4.36 8.76
C VAL A 199 4.76 3.93 7.29
N ALA A 200 5.31 4.70 6.36
CA ALA A 200 5.39 4.31 4.96
C ALA A 200 6.26 3.06 4.74
N VAL A 201 7.44 2.99 5.38
CA VAL A 201 8.32 1.81 5.33
C VAL A 201 7.62 0.57 5.90
N VAL A 202 6.95 0.70 7.04
CA VAL A 202 6.19 -0.40 7.67
C VAL A 202 5.07 -0.89 6.75
N LYS A 203 4.33 0.03 6.13
CA LYS A 203 3.29 -0.32 5.15
C LYS A 203 3.89 -1.09 3.97
N GLN A 204 4.95 -0.59 3.34
CA GLN A 204 5.52 -1.25 2.15
C GLN A 204 6.20 -2.57 2.51
N GLY A 205 6.84 -2.68 3.67
CA GLY A 205 7.36 -3.96 4.17
C GLY A 205 6.24 -4.99 4.38
N SER A 206 5.09 -4.55 4.89
CA SER A 206 3.90 -5.41 5.01
C SER A 206 3.36 -5.83 3.64
N ASP A 207 3.33 -4.92 2.66
CA ASP A 207 2.94 -5.25 1.28
C ASP A 207 3.91 -6.26 0.63
N VAL A 208 5.22 -6.17 0.89
CA VAL A 208 6.22 -7.17 0.42
C VAL A 208 5.95 -8.55 1.02
N VAL A 209 5.71 -8.63 2.34
CA VAL A 209 5.37 -9.91 3.01
C VAL A 209 4.09 -10.51 2.41
N THR A 210 3.08 -9.67 2.19
CA THR A 210 1.81 -10.11 1.61
C THR A 210 2.01 -10.65 0.18
N ALA A 211 2.73 -9.91 -0.65
CA ALA A 211 3.00 -10.29 -2.05
C ALA A 211 3.87 -11.55 -2.15
N THR A 212 4.78 -11.75 -1.19
CA THR A 212 5.61 -12.96 -1.11
C THR A 212 4.77 -14.20 -0.81
N CYS A 213 3.78 -14.06 0.09
CA CYS A 213 2.81 -15.12 0.38
C CYS A 213 1.92 -15.43 -0.85
N GLU A 214 1.39 -14.39 -1.51
CA GLU A 214 0.52 -14.56 -2.70
C GLU A 214 1.27 -15.14 -3.91
N SER A 215 2.59 -14.97 -3.97
CA SER A 215 3.46 -15.54 -5.01
C SER A 215 3.86 -17.00 -4.76
N ASN A 216 3.39 -17.62 -3.66
CA ASN A 216 3.75 -18.98 -3.24
C ASN A 216 5.27 -19.22 -3.12
N LEU A 217 6.06 -18.19 -2.83
CA LEU A 217 7.52 -18.32 -2.66
C LEU A 217 7.90 -18.99 -1.33
N LEU A 218 7.01 -18.97 -0.34
CA LEU A 218 7.20 -19.59 0.97
C LEU A 218 6.79 -21.07 0.96
N TRP A 219 7.36 -21.84 0.04
CA TRP A 219 7.01 -23.25 -0.18
C TRP A 219 7.26 -24.15 1.05
N PHE A 220 8.12 -23.73 1.98
CA PHE A 220 8.44 -24.45 3.22
C PHE A 220 7.40 -24.24 4.34
N LEU A 221 6.49 -23.26 4.19
CA LEU A 221 5.42 -23.02 5.16
C LEU A 221 4.16 -23.81 4.79
N THR A 222 3.41 -24.21 5.80
CA THR A 222 2.08 -24.80 5.57
C THR A 222 1.13 -23.77 4.95
N GLU A 223 0.18 -24.23 4.15
CA GLU A 223 -0.86 -23.38 3.55
C GLU A 223 -1.57 -22.50 4.60
N ARG A 224 -1.80 -23.04 5.80
CA ARG A 224 -2.42 -22.29 6.91
C ARG A 224 -1.52 -21.17 7.44
N GLN A 225 -0.22 -21.43 7.58
CA GLN A 225 0.75 -20.42 8.02
C GLN A 225 0.86 -19.30 6.99
N THR A 226 1.05 -19.65 5.71
CA THR A 226 1.14 -18.68 4.61
C THR A 226 -0.10 -17.78 4.56
N ARG A 227 -1.30 -18.38 4.65
CA ARG A 227 -2.55 -17.62 4.65
C ARG A 227 -2.72 -16.71 5.86
N THR A 228 -2.28 -17.15 7.03
CA THR A 228 -2.33 -16.34 8.26
C THR A 228 -1.39 -15.14 8.16
N ILE A 229 -0.16 -15.36 7.68
CA ILE A 229 0.84 -14.30 7.49
C ILE A 229 0.36 -13.30 6.43
N GLU A 230 -0.15 -13.77 5.30
CA GLU A 230 -0.76 -12.93 4.26
C GLU A 230 -1.92 -12.10 4.82
N GLY A 231 -2.81 -12.72 5.60
CA GLY A 231 -3.94 -12.04 6.23
C GLY A 231 -3.51 -10.92 7.19
N ILE A 232 -2.53 -11.19 8.07
CA ILE A 232 -2.05 -10.19 9.05
C ILE A 232 -1.34 -9.04 8.35
N SER A 233 -0.36 -9.36 7.48
CA SER A 233 0.44 -8.36 6.77
C SER A 233 -0.42 -7.52 5.81
N GLY A 234 -1.32 -8.17 5.09
CA GLY A 234 -2.27 -7.52 4.19
C GLY A 234 -3.23 -6.59 4.93
N LEU A 235 -3.75 -7.02 6.08
CA LEU A 235 -4.62 -6.20 6.93
C LEU A 235 -3.88 -4.97 7.47
N LEU A 236 -2.66 -5.16 7.99
CA LEU A 236 -1.83 -4.08 8.52
C LEU A 236 -1.55 -3.00 7.45
N ALA A 237 -1.08 -3.41 6.26
CA ALA A 237 -0.83 -2.50 5.15
C ALA A 237 -2.10 -1.74 4.74
N SER A 238 -3.25 -2.40 4.78
CA SER A 238 -4.55 -1.83 4.40
C SER A 238 -5.05 -0.79 5.39
N VAL A 239 -4.94 -1.06 6.69
CA VAL A 239 -5.33 -0.13 7.75
C VAL A 239 -4.47 1.13 7.70
N ILE A 240 -3.14 0.98 7.57
CA ILE A 240 -2.23 2.12 7.42
C ILE A 240 -2.59 2.92 6.15
N GLY A 241 -2.80 2.23 5.03
CA GLY A 241 -3.17 2.85 3.77
C GLY A 241 -4.50 3.61 3.85
N PHE A 242 -5.49 3.04 4.55
CA PHE A 242 -6.83 3.62 4.75
C PHE A 242 -6.74 4.88 5.61
N TYR A 243 -6.00 4.81 6.72
CA TYR A 243 -5.75 5.96 7.58
C TYR A 243 -5.05 7.10 6.83
N GLY A 244 -4.13 6.78 5.93
CA GLY A 244 -3.51 7.77 5.03
C GLY A 244 -4.55 8.54 4.20
N VAL A 245 -5.51 7.84 3.58
CA VAL A 245 -6.57 8.52 2.80
C VAL A 245 -7.49 9.32 3.72
N TRP A 246 -7.80 8.79 4.90
CA TRP A 246 -8.63 9.48 5.88
C TRP A 246 -8.05 10.86 6.26
N LEU A 247 -6.74 10.93 6.47
CA LEU A 247 -6.05 12.20 6.76
C LEU A 247 -6.03 13.18 5.57
N ASP A 248 -6.12 12.67 4.35
CA ASP A 248 -6.13 13.49 3.13
C ASP A 248 -7.52 14.02 2.75
N VAL A 249 -8.59 13.58 3.43
CA VAL A 249 -9.94 14.11 3.21
C VAL A 249 -10.07 15.50 3.83
N LYS A 250 -10.18 16.52 2.98
CA LYS A 250 -10.54 17.87 3.38
C LYS A 250 -12.05 17.92 3.68
N ILE A 251 -12.43 18.51 4.81
CA ILE A 251 -13.81 18.91 5.13
C ILE A 251 -13.94 20.39 4.81
#